data_AF-A0A7C9VJF6-F1
#
_entry.id   AF-A0A7C9VJF6-F1
#
_cell.length_a   1.000
_cell.length_b   1.000
_cell.length_c   1.000
_cell.angle_alpha   90.00
_cell.angle_beta   90.00
_cell.angle_gamma   90.00
#
_symmetry.space_group_name_H-M   'P 1'
#
loop_
_entity.id
_entity.type
_entity.pdbx_description
1 polymer ?
#
loop_
_entity_poly.entity_id
_entity_poly.type
_entity_poly.pdbx_seq_one_letter_code
_entity_poly.pdbx_strand_id
1 'polypeptide(L)' 'VDRAMTLKRPDALFDMLKSYRIDATLLWRRTPAAQLLDHVDGWKKVFADDNVVAHVRDPSARHSAEPEIKPASN' A
#
# COMPACT_ATOMS: atom_id res chain seq x y z
N VAL A 1 -3.71 0.14 17.37
CA VAL A 1 -3.73 0.01 15.89
C VAL A 1 -2.79 1.04 15.30
N ASP A 2 -1.77 0.56 14.61
CA ASP A 2 -0.56 1.28 14.21
C ASP A 2 -0.85 2.50 13.31
N ARG A 3 -0.05 3.58 13.42
CA ARG A 3 -0.21 4.83 12.64
C ARG A 3 -0.04 4.58 11.13
N ALA A 4 0.78 3.61 10.75
CA ALA A 4 0.94 3.15 9.38
C ALA A 4 -0.33 2.47 8.84
N MET A 5 -0.92 1.57 9.62
CA MET A 5 -2.11 0.80 9.21
C MET A 5 -3.38 1.64 9.13
N THR A 6 -3.44 2.72 9.91
CA THR A 6 -4.56 3.67 9.93
C THR A 6 -4.39 4.84 8.95
N LEU A 7 -3.25 4.93 8.25
CA LEU A 7 -2.88 6.03 7.35
C LEU A 7 -3.01 7.43 7.97
N LYS A 8 -2.89 7.57 9.29
CA LYS A 8 -2.72 8.89 9.93
C LYS A 8 -1.42 9.57 9.48
N ARG A 9 -0.47 8.77 9.00
CA ARG A 9 0.79 9.15 8.37
C ARG A 9 1.07 8.19 7.21
N PRO A 10 0.62 8.49 5.98
CA PRO A 10 0.80 7.60 4.83
C PRO A 10 2.27 7.31 4.49
N ASP A 11 3.13 8.31 4.69
CA ASP A 11 4.59 8.21 4.61
C ASP A 11 5.15 7.08 5.49
N ALA A 12 4.62 6.94 6.72
CA ALA A 12 5.09 5.93 7.66
C ALA A 12 4.87 4.48 7.17
N LEU A 13 3.85 4.23 6.34
CA LEU A 13 3.66 2.92 5.72
C LEU A 13 4.78 2.64 4.72
N PHE A 14 5.05 3.56 3.80
CA PHE A 14 6.06 3.38 2.76
C PHE A 14 7.48 3.34 3.32
N ASP A 15 7.77 4.17 4.34
CA ASP A 15 9.03 4.14 5.06
C ASP A 15 9.26 2.79 5.74
N MET A 16 8.22 2.21 6.36
CA MET A 16 8.30 0.88 6.97
C MET A 16 8.56 -0.20 5.91
N LEU A 17 7.77 -0.23 4.83
CA LEU A 17 7.93 -1.21 3.75
C LEU A 17 9.35 -1.17 3.16
N LYS A 18 9.88 0.03 2.94
CA LYS A 18 11.24 0.25 2.43
C LYS A 18 12.32 -0.13 3.43
N SER A 19 12.23 0.35 4.67
CA SER A 19 13.26 0.18 5.70
C SER A 19 13.47 -1.29 6.06
N TYR A 20 12.39 -2.06 6.06
CA TYR A 20 12.43 -3.49 6.33
C TYR A 20 12.54 -4.36 5.08
N ARG A 21 12.63 -3.76 3.88
CA ARG A 21 12.67 -4.47 2.59
C ARG A 21 11.53 -5.50 2.47
N ILE A 22 10.33 -5.06 2.82
CA ILE A 22 9.12 -5.89 2.77
C ILE A 22 8.64 -5.90 1.32
N ASP A 23 8.77 -7.07 0.68
CA ASP A 23 8.29 -7.30 -0.68
C ASP A 23 6.94 -8.07 -0.70
N ALA A 24 6.41 -8.44 0.48
CA ALA A 24 5.09 -9.05 0.59
C ALA A 24 4.40 -8.66 1.91
N THR A 25 3.10 -8.42 1.85
CA THR A 25 2.27 -8.09 3.02
C THR A 25 1.06 -9.00 3.11
N LEU A 26 0.63 -9.31 4.34
CA LEU A 26 -0.68 -9.88 4.62
C LEU A 26 -1.40 -8.94 5.59
N LEU A 27 -2.46 -8.27 5.12
CA LEU A 27 -3.18 -7.24 5.88
C LEU A 27 -4.67 -7.58 5.98
N TRP A 28 -5.33 -7.08 7.02
CA TRP A 28 -6.79 -7.08 7.06
C TRP A 28 -7.33 -6.23 5.90
N ARG A 29 -8.22 -6.81 5.08
CA ARG A 29 -8.75 -6.18 3.85
C ARG A 29 -9.40 -4.83 4.12
N ARG A 30 -9.98 -4.65 5.31
CA ARG A 30 -10.69 -3.42 5.72
C ARG A 30 -9.78 -2.28 6.19
N THR A 31 -8.47 -2.50 6.24
CA THR A 31 -7.54 -1.44 6.67
C THR A 31 -7.31 -0.43 5.55
N PRO A 32 -7.18 0.86 5.86
CA PRO A 32 -6.80 1.87 4.87
C PRO A 32 -5.48 1.54 4.17
N ALA A 33 -4.49 0.99 4.88
CA ALA A 33 -3.22 0.57 4.29
C ALA A 33 -3.39 -0.52 3.21
N ALA A 34 -4.25 -1.51 3.45
CA ALA A 34 -4.55 -2.55 2.47
C ALA A 34 -5.20 -1.98 1.21
N GLN A 35 -6.14 -1.04 1.38
CA GLN A 35 -6.79 -0.36 0.25
C GLN A 35 -5.81 0.53 -0.52
N LEU A 36 -4.89 1.21 0.17
CA LEU A 36 -3.86 2.01 -0.49
C LEU A 36 -2.96 1.14 -1.39
N LEU A 37 -2.50 -0.02 -0.91
CA LEU A 37 -1.66 -0.93 -1.70
C LEU A 37 -2.35 -1.49 -2.94
N ASP A 38 -3.69 -1.47 -3.02
CA ASP A 38 -4.43 -1.82 -4.24
C ASP A 38 -4.21 -0.80 -5.39
N HIS A 39 -3.74 0.40 -5.05
CA HIS A 39 -3.61 1.53 -5.98
C HIS A 39 -2.16 2.00 -6.15
N VAL A 40 -1.18 1.31 -5.56
CA VAL A 40 0.24 1.69 -5.66
C VAL A 40 0.92 0.88 -6.75
N ASP A 41 1.52 1.57 -7.71
CA ASP A 41 2.33 0.97 -8.76
C ASP A 41 3.39 0.01 -8.19
N GLY A 42 3.46 -1.17 -8.80
CA GLY A 42 4.38 -2.21 -8.40
C GLY A 42 3.92 -3.09 -7.26
N TRP A 43 2.81 -2.79 -6.59
CA TRP A 43 2.15 -3.73 -5.68
C TRP A 43 1.05 -4.49 -6.40
N LYS A 44 1.04 -5.81 -6.24
CA LYS A 44 0.05 -6.68 -6.85
C LYS A 44 -0.65 -7.49 -5.79
N LYS A 45 -1.99 -7.45 -5.81
CA LYS A 45 -2.84 -8.36 -5.04
C LYS A 45 -2.68 -9.78 -5.59
N VAL A 46 -2.23 -10.71 -4.75
CA VAL A 46 -2.03 -12.13 -5.12
C VAL A 46 -3.03 -13.07 -4.45
N PHE A 47 -3.64 -12.64 -3.35
CA PHE A 47 -4.71 -13.35 -2.66
C PHE A 47 -5.65 -12.35 -2.00
N ALA A 48 -6.94 -12.68 -1.95
CA ALA A 48 -7.88 -11.92 -1.15
C ALA A 48 -9.12 -12.75 -0.79
N ASP A 49 -9.54 -12.67 0.48
CA ASP A 49 -10.83 -13.17 0.98
C ASP A 49 -11.52 -12.07 1.80
N ASP A 50 -12.65 -12.38 2.45
CA ASP A 50 -13.43 -11.39 3.20
C ASP A 50 -12.68 -10.76 4.39
N ASN A 51 -11.60 -11.40 4.85
CA ASN A 51 -10.85 -11.01 6.04
C ASN A 51 -9.53 -10.35 5.68
N VAL A 52 -8.76 -10.96 4.78
CA VAL A 52 -7.37 -10.58 4.50
C VAL A 52 -7.12 -10.39 3.02
N VAL A 53 -6.06 -9.66 2.74
CA VAL A 53 -5.50 -9.47 1.41
C VAL A 53 -3.99 -9.60 1.48
N ALA A 54 -3.44 -10.33 0.51
CA ALA A 54 -2.01 -10.44 0.33
C ALA A 54 -1.56 -9.64 -0.89
N HIS A 55 -0.53 -8.84 -0.71
CA HIS A 55 0.14 -8.09 -1.77
C HIS A 55 1.58 -8.54 -1.89
N VAL A 56 2.08 -8.61 -3.12
CA VAL A 56 3.48 -8.83 -3.42
C VAL A 56 3.96 -7.67 -4.27
N ARG A 57 5.15 -7.14 -3.94
CA ARG A 57 5.81 -6.11 -4.72
C ARG A 57 6.53 -6.77 -5.89
N ASP A 58 6.28 -6.30 -7.10
CA ASP A 58 7.07 -6.66 -8.27
C ASP A 58 8.47 -6.07 -8.12
N PRO A 59 9.54 -6.90 -8.06
CA PRO A 59 10.91 -6.41 -7.89
C PRO A 59 11.38 -5.57 -9.09
N SER A 60 10.74 -5.71 -10.25
CA SER A 60 11.02 -4.91 -11.45
C SER A 60 10.26 -3.58 -11.48
N ALA A 61 9.28 -3.38 -10.59
CA ALA A 61 8.51 -2.16 -10.54
C ALA A 61 9.36 -0.98 -10.03
N ARG A 62 9.81 -0.18 -10.99
CA ARG A 62 10.20 1.21 -10.77
C ARG A 62 8.90 1.99 -10.56
N HIS A 63 8.80 2.79 -9.50
CA HIS A 63 7.70 3.72 -9.32
C HIS A 63 7.65 4.60 -10.58
N SER A 64 6.70 4.34 -11.49
CA SER A 64 6.78 4.84 -12.86
C SER A 64 5.76 5.93 -13.16
N ALA A 65 4.74 6.12 -12.30
CA ALA A 65 3.80 7.21 -12.40
C ALA A 65 3.57 7.86 -11.02
N GLU A 66 3.72 9.19 -10.97
CA GLU A 66 3.23 10.01 -9.87
C GLU A 66 1.69 9.91 -9.87
N PRO A 67 1.03 9.64 -8.72
CA PRO A 67 -0.43 9.56 -8.68
C PRO A 67 -1.05 10.89 -9.13
N GLU A 68 -2.07 10.82 -9.98
CA GLU A 68 -2.76 11.99 -10.50
C GLU A 68 -3.58 12.66 -9.38
N ILE A 69 -2.99 13.65 -8.70
CA ILE A 69 -3.69 14.44 -7.68
C ILE A 69 -4.53 15.49 -8.40
N LYS A 70 -5.84 15.28 -8.45
CA LYS A 70 -6.77 16.32 -8.88
C LYS A 70 -6.66 17.49 -7.89
N PRO A 71 -6.44 18.73 -8.35
CA PRO A 71 -6.37 19.88 -7.46
C PRO A 71 -7.69 20.00 -6.70
N ALA A 72 -7.61 20.35 -5.42
CA ALA A 72 -8.80 20.60 -4.62
C ALA A 72 -9.63 21.70 -5.28
N SER A 73 -10.88 21.42 -5.60
CA SER A 73 -11.82 22.44 -6.04
C SER A 73 -12.02 23.44 -4.91
N ASN A 74 -11.62 24.70 -5.15
CA ASN A 74 -11.97 25.85 -4.31
C ASN A 74 -13.47 26.14 -4.35
#